data_AF-A0A537A894-F1
#
_entry.id   AF-A0A537A894-F1
#
_cell.length_a   1.000
_cell.length_b   1.000
_cell.length_c   1.000
_cell.angle_alpha   90.00
_cell.angle_beta   90.00
_cell.angle_gamma   90.00
#
_symmetry.space_group_name_H-M   'P 1'
#
loop_
_entity.id
_entity.type
_entity.pdbx_description
1 polymer ?
#
loop_
_entity_poly.entity_id
_entity_poly.type
_entity_poly.pdbx_seq_one_letter_code
_entity_poly.pdbx_strand_id
1 'polypeptide(L)'
;MRFPTALLIAALAAPIAFPAFADKAADSVLPQYKTIGGNPGPQYNYVCPNTDGKGGLDCYFDAVQHLYTMCRHIKSIEVIEFGYEKSEEGVNGAKSEYCVDKQKLNITRPYQAALREASISTQAVEGVRSLQEFWLDALVKLKWKPGESDDEYKARVAKPYDDFRVRIDGIRKIVSIVKENTTPPQKPERDKKQRRRI
;
A
#
# COMPACT_ATOMS: atom_id res chain seq x y z
N MET A 1 -74.96 31.44 16.04
CA MET A 1 -74.34 30.33 16.80
C MET A 1 -72.99 30.81 17.31
N ARG A 2 -72.63 30.38 18.53
CA ARG A 2 -71.47 30.86 19.33
C ARG A 2 -70.13 30.40 18.74
N PHE A 3 -69.10 31.20 19.04
CA PHE A 3 -67.64 31.15 18.80
C PHE A 3 -66.97 29.75 18.72
N PRO A 4 -65.80 29.64 18.06
CA PRO A 4 -64.53 29.91 18.76
C PRO A 4 -63.58 30.84 17.95
N THR A 5 -62.85 31.81 18.54
CA THR A 5 -61.57 31.67 19.29
C THR A 5 -60.59 30.73 18.55
N ALA A 6 -59.35 31.06 18.22
CA ALA A 6 -58.39 31.88 18.95
C ALA A 6 -57.12 32.11 18.12
N LEU A 7 -56.30 33.04 18.63
CA LEU A 7 -54.84 33.14 18.53
C LEU A 7 -54.20 33.54 17.18
N LEU A 8 -53.90 34.84 17.13
CA LEU A 8 -52.66 35.40 16.59
C LEU A 8 -51.44 34.78 17.28
N ILE A 9 -50.50 34.23 16.52
CA ILE A 9 -49.08 34.12 16.91
C ILE A 9 -48.26 34.76 15.79
N ALA A 10 -47.61 35.87 16.14
CA ALA A 10 -46.62 36.54 15.32
C ALA A 10 -45.35 35.69 15.22
N ALA A 11 -44.92 35.35 14.00
CA ALA A 11 -43.60 34.80 13.75
C ALA A 11 -42.70 35.93 13.19
N LEU A 12 -41.83 36.43 14.06
CA LEU A 12 -40.71 37.30 13.71
C LEU A 12 -39.76 36.54 12.75
N ALA A 13 -39.74 36.96 11.50
CA ALA A 13 -38.72 36.55 10.55
C ALA A 13 -37.43 37.35 10.82
N ALA A 14 -36.54 36.78 11.64
CA ALA A 14 -35.17 37.26 11.77
C ALA A 14 -34.27 36.43 10.82
N PRO A 15 -33.51 37.06 9.90
CA PRO A 15 -32.57 36.34 9.06
C PRO A 15 -31.38 35.90 9.92
N ILE A 16 -31.26 34.60 10.19
CA ILE A 16 -30.06 34.01 10.77
C ILE A 16 -29.01 33.99 9.66
N ALA A 17 -28.15 35.01 9.65
CA ALA A 17 -26.92 35.01 8.89
C ALA A 17 -26.02 33.91 9.46
N PHE A 18 -26.02 32.74 8.81
CA PHE A 18 -25.01 31.73 9.03
C PHE A 18 -23.66 32.31 8.61
N PRO A 19 -22.66 32.40 9.51
CA PRO A 19 -21.30 32.64 9.06
C PRO A 19 -20.93 31.47 8.15
N ALA A 20 -20.69 31.76 6.88
CA ALA A 20 -19.99 30.87 5.98
C ALA A 20 -18.60 30.65 6.59
N PHE A 21 -18.47 29.61 7.42
CA PHE A 21 -17.19 29.01 7.69
C PHE A 21 -16.70 28.50 6.33
N ALA A 22 -15.90 29.34 5.69
CA ALA A 22 -14.98 28.92 4.67
C ALA A 22 -14.01 27.96 5.38
N ASP A 23 -14.42 26.69 5.48
CA ASP A 23 -13.49 25.60 5.61
C ASP A 23 -12.51 25.78 4.45
N LYS A 24 -11.32 26.25 4.80
CA LYS A 24 -10.13 25.99 4.00
C LYS A 24 -10.13 24.48 3.82
N ALA A 25 -10.65 24.04 2.68
CA ALA A 25 -10.43 22.69 2.19
C ALA A 25 -8.94 22.46 2.37
N ALA A 26 -8.61 21.54 3.27
CA ALA A 26 -7.25 21.08 3.43
C ALA A 26 -6.76 20.77 2.03
N ASP A 27 -5.74 21.50 1.58
CA ASP A 27 -5.03 21.18 0.35
C ASP A 27 -4.71 19.69 0.45
N SER A 28 -5.46 18.89 -0.30
CA SER A 28 -5.09 17.52 -0.60
C SER A 28 -3.84 17.65 -1.47
N VAL A 29 -2.69 17.75 -0.80
CA VAL A 29 -1.36 17.69 -1.40
C VAL A 29 -1.18 16.27 -1.90
N LEU A 30 -1.83 15.97 -3.03
CA LEU A 30 -1.43 14.89 -3.90
C LEU A 30 -0.09 15.32 -4.51
N PRO A 31 0.98 14.51 -4.42
CA PRO A 31 2.25 14.85 -5.02
C PRO A 31 2.06 15.07 -6.53
N GLN A 32 2.48 16.24 -7.01
CA GLN A 32 2.43 16.60 -8.42
C GLN A 32 3.49 15.78 -9.17
N TYR A 33 3.05 14.78 -9.92
CA TYR A 33 3.91 13.99 -10.81
C TYR A 33 4.22 14.78 -12.08
N LYS A 34 5.50 15.11 -12.30
CA LYS A 34 5.95 15.85 -13.48
C LYS A 34 6.01 14.89 -14.68
N THR A 35 5.14 15.11 -15.67
CA THR A 35 5.05 14.29 -16.90
C THR A 35 5.91 14.90 -18.02
N ILE A 36 6.68 14.06 -18.72
CA ILE A 36 7.19 14.36 -20.06
C ILE A 36 6.80 13.18 -20.95
N GLY A 37 5.86 13.43 -21.87
CA GLY A 37 5.46 12.49 -22.92
C GLY A 37 4.55 11.35 -22.45
N GLY A 38 3.24 11.61 -22.33
CA GLY A 38 2.16 10.60 -22.46
C GLY A 38 2.14 9.38 -21.53
N ASN A 39 3.08 9.23 -20.59
CA ASN A 39 3.18 8.09 -19.68
C ASN A 39 3.39 8.61 -18.25
N PRO A 40 2.47 8.38 -17.31
CA PRO A 40 2.44 9.08 -16.01
C PRO A 40 3.30 8.43 -14.91
N GLY A 41 4.30 7.61 -15.24
CA GLY A 41 5.16 6.94 -14.25
C GLY A 41 6.61 7.41 -14.29
N PRO A 42 7.33 7.44 -13.13
CA PRO A 42 8.77 7.68 -13.12
C PRO A 42 9.45 6.66 -14.05
N GLN A 43 10.33 7.17 -14.91
CA GLN A 43 10.92 6.49 -16.08
C GLN A 43 11.66 5.17 -15.74
N TYR A 44 11.86 4.86 -14.44
CA TYR A 44 12.69 3.75 -13.99
C TYR A 44 12.08 2.85 -12.90
N ASN A 45 10.93 3.15 -12.30
CA ASN A 45 10.45 2.30 -11.20
C ASN A 45 8.94 2.36 -10.88
N TYR A 46 8.09 1.97 -11.83
CA TYR A 46 6.65 1.84 -11.59
C TYR A 46 6.30 0.87 -10.44
N VAL A 47 7.16 -0.09 -10.14
CA VAL A 47 6.90 -1.10 -9.11
C VAL A 47 7.08 -0.56 -7.70
N CYS A 48 8.05 0.34 -7.48
CA CYS A 48 8.28 1.02 -6.21
C CYS A 48 8.47 2.53 -6.47
N PRO A 49 7.35 3.26 -6.65
CA PRO A 49 7.36 4.66 -7.07
C PRO A 49 7.93 5.64 -6.04
N ASN A 50 8.06 5.27 -4.76
CA ASN A 50 8.47 6.20 -3.69
C ASN A 50 9.93 5.98 -3.22
N THR A 51 10.71 5.24 -3.99
CA THR A 51 12.01 4.73 -3.53
C THR A 51 13.17 5.10 -4.44
N ASP A 52 13.08 6.17 -5.22
CA ASP A 52 14.10 6.65 -6.17
C ASP A 52 15.55 6.38 -5.70
N GLY A 53 16.15 5.29 -6.20
CA GLY A 53 17.54 4.89 -5.90
C GLY A 53 17.83 4.34 -4.50
N LYS A 54 16.83 4.09 -3.65
CA LYS A 54 16.99 3.45 -2.33
C LYS A 54 17.29 1.95 -2.44
N GLY A 55 17.64 1.33 -1.31
CA GLY A 55 18.02 -0.08 -1.22
C GLY A 55 16.94 -1.05 -1.73
N GLY A 56 17.33 -2.31 -1.95
CA GLY A 56 16.42 -3.37 -2.38
C GLY A 56 15.28 -3.62 -1.40
N LEU A 57 15.55 -3.50 -0.10
CA LEU A 57 14.50 -3.56 0.94
C LEU A 57 13.48 -2.43 0.82
N ASP A 58 13.94 -1.19 0.65
CA ASP A 58 13.05 -0.03 0.54
C ASP A 58 12.12 -0.16 -0.66
N CYS A 59 12.67 -0.51 -1.83
CA CYS A 59 11.87 -0.75 -3.02
C CYS A 59 10.83 -1.87 -2.81
N TYR A 60 11.22 -2.99 -2.23
CA TYR A 60 10.29 -4.08 -1.95
C TYR A 60 9.15 -3.67 -1.00
N PHE A 61 9.46 -2.93 0.07
CA PHE A 61 8.47 -2.48 1.05
C PHE A 61 7.45 -1.50 0.46
N ASP A 62 7.88 -0.62 -0.44
CA ASP A 62 6.99 0.25 -1.20
C ASP A 62 6.14 -0.56 -2.19
N ALA A 63 6.75 -1.51 -2.90
CA ALA A 63 6.05 -2.38 -3.84
C ALA A 63 4.93 -3.21 -3.19
N VAL A 64 5.15 -3.74 -1.98
CA VAL A 64 4.13 -4.51 -1.23
C VAL A 64 2.82 -3.71 -1.12
N GLN A 65 2.90 -2.45 -0.67
CA GLN A 65 1.72 -1.60 -0.51
C GLN A 65 1.17 -1.10 -1.85
N HIS A 66 2.06 -0.66 -2.75
CA HIS A 66 1.67 -0.09 -4.04
C HIS A 66 0.93 -1.12 -4.90
N LEU A 67 1.50 -2.31 -5.09
CA LEU A 67 0.93 -3.34 -5.93
C LEU A 67 -0.36 -3.94 -5.34
N TYR A 68 -0.45 -4.06 -4.01
CA TYR A 68 -1.70 -4.44 -3.35
C TYR A 68 -2.80 -3.42 -3.61
N THR A 69 -2.47 -2.13 -3.48
CA THR A 69 -3.40 -1.02 -3.73
C THR A 69 -3.93 -1.02 -5.15
N MET A 70 -3.09 -1.33 -6.14
CA MET A 70 -3.54 -1.45 -7.52
C MET A 70 -4.64 -2.51 -7.66
N CYS A 71 -4.43 -3.72 -7.16
CA CYS A 71 -5.42 -4.79 -7.31
C CYS A 71 -6.68 -4.56 -6.47
N ARG A 72 -6.55 -3.94 -5.29
CA ARG A 72 -7.69 -3.50 -4.50
C ARG A 72 -8.55 -2.49 -5.26
N HIS A 73 -7.95 -1.52 -5.95
CA HIS A 73 -8.68 -0.55 -6.77
C HIS A 73 -9.41 -1.22 -7.93
N ILE A 74 -8.73 -2.10 -8.66
CA ILE A 74 -9.38 -2.86 -9.74
C ILE A 74 -10.58 -3.64 -9.21
N LYS A 75 -10.42 -4.32 -8.06
CA LYS A 75 -11.54 -5.05 -7.45
C LYS A 75 -12.68 -4.12 -7.02
N SER A 76 -12.39 -2.93 -6.48
CA SER A 76 -13.45 -1.98 -6.15
C SER A 76 -14.23 -1.49 -7.36
N ILE A 77 -13.57 -1.38 -8.53
CA ILE A 77 -14.26 -1.03 -9.78
C ILE A 77 -15.24 -2.14 -10.17
N GLU A 78 -14.82 -3.40 -10.08
CA GLU A 78 -15.70 -4.55 -10.37
C GLU A 78 -16.90 -4.62 -9.42
N VAL A 79 -16.69 -4.33 -8.13
CA VAL A 79 -17.77 -4.26 -7.14
C VAL A 79 -18.74 -3.12 -7.45
N ILE A 80 -18.24 -1.95 -7.88
CA ILE A 80 -19.09 -0.82 -8.28
C ILE A 80 -19.88 -1.14 -9.56
N GLU A 81 -19.25 -1.81 -10.53
CA GLU A 81 -19.81 -2.13 -11.84
C GLU A 81 -20.88 -3.23 -11.77
N PHE A 82 -20.63 -4.28 -10.98
CA PHE A 82 -21.47 -5.48 -10.97
C PHE A 82 -22.19 -5.74 -9.64
N GLY A 83 -21.78 -5.08 -8.56
CA GLY A 83 -22.16 -5.44 -7.20
C GLY A 83 -21.28 -6.55 -6.63
N TYR A 84 -21.32 -6.72 -5.31
CA TYR A 84 -20.43 -7.62 -4.58
C TYR A 84 -20.46 -9.07 -5.07
N GLU A 85 -21.63 -9.70 -5.07
CA GLU A 85 -21.78 -11.11 -5.45
C GLU A 85 -21.45 -11.35 -6.92
N LYS A 86 -22.02 -10.54 -7.81
CA LYS A 86 -21.83 -10.68 -9.27
C LYS A 86 -20.41 -10.33 -9.71
N SER A 87 -19.64 -9.60 -8.92
CA SER A 87 -18.22 -9.33 -9.21
C SER A 87 -17.34 -10.60 -9.15
N GLU A 88 -17.87 -11.71 -8.63
CA GLU A 88 -17.20 -13.01 -8.60
C GLU A 88 -17.71 -13.97 -9.69
N GLU A 89 -18.71 -13.57 -10.49
CA GLU A 89 -19.36 -14.43 -11.47
C GLU A 89 -18.75 -14.29 -12.87
N GLY A 90 -18.51 -15.43 -13.52
CA GLY A 90 -18.08 -15.47 -14.92
C GLY A 90 -16.83 -14.63 -15.19
N VAL A 91 -16.95 -13.66 -16.09
CA VAL A 91 -15.85 -12.77 -16.51
C VAL A 91 -15.78 -11.46 -15.71
N ASN A 92 -16.71 -11.22 -14.79
CA ASN A 92 -16.84 -9.95 -14.09
C ASN A 92 -15.66 -9.67 -13.13
N GLY A 93 -15.05 -10.74 -12.58
CA GLY A 93 -13.86 -10.68 -11.72
C GLY A 93 -12.52 -10.80 -12.45
N ALA A 94 -12.54 -10.88 -13.79
CA ALA A 94 -11.33 -11.21 -14.56
C ALA A 94 -10.25 -10.11 -14.48
N LYS A 95 -10.62 -8.84 -14.25
CA LYS A 95 -9.64 -7.74 -14.17
C LYS A 95 -8.85 -7.84 -12.87
N SER A 96 -9.50 -8.15 -11.74
CA SER A 96 -8.81 -8.32 -10.45
C SER A 96 -7.96 -9.58 -10.44
N GLU A 97 -8.43 -10.69 -11.03
CA GLU A 97 -7.62 -11.91 -11.20
C GLU A 97 -6.37 -11.65 -12.05
N TYR A 98 -6.54 -11.02 -13.21
CA TYR A 98 -5.41 -10.62 -14.05
C TYR A 98 -4.46 -9.66 -13.32
N CYS A 99 -4.99 -8.73 -12.52
CA CYS A 99 -4.15 -7.84 -11.71
C CYS A 99 -3.28 -8.65 -10.75
N VAL A 100 -3.86 -9.57 -9.99
CA VAL A 100 -3.14 -10.40 -9.02
C VAL A 100 -1.98 -11.13 -9.71
N ASP A 101 -2.23 -11.77 -10.84
CA ASP A 101 -1.18 -12.51 -11.56
C ASP A 101 -0.10 -11.59 -12.14
N LYS A 102 -0.49 -10.44 -12.69
CA LYS A 102 0.46 -9.42 -13.15
C LYS A 102 1.35 -8.92 -12.01
N GLN A 103 0.78 -8.68 -10.82
CA GLN A 103 1.57 -8.15 -9.71
C GLN A 103 2.49 -9.19 -9.07
N LYS A 104 2.13 -10.48 -9.08
CA LYS A 104 3.06 -11.56 -8.70
C LYS A 104 4.32 -11.55 -9.57
N LEU A 105 4.18 -11.27 -10.86
CA LEU A 105 5.33 -11.12 -11.76
C LEU A 105 6.13 -9.84 -11.43
N ASN A 106 5.44 -8.70 -11.26
CA ASN A 106 6.10 -7.42 -11.00
C ASN A 106 6.89 -7.38 -9.68
N ILE A 107 6.39 -8.03 -8.61
CA ILE A 107 7.06 -8.02 -7.31
C ILE A 107 8.31 -8.91 -7.26
N THR A 108 8.49 -9.81 -8.23
CA THR A 108 9.56 -10.82 -8.22
C THR A 108 10.95 -10.17 -8.10
N ARG A 109 11.25 -9.15 -8.91
CA ARG A 109 12.57 -8.50 -8.86
C ARG A 109 12.83 -7.75 -7.55
N PRO A 110 11.92 -6.88 -7.05
CA PRO A 110 12.06 -6.26 -5.73
C PRO A 110 12.23 -7.29 -4.61
N TYR A 111 11.43 -8.36 -4.60
CA TYR A 111 11.51 -9.40 -3.58
C TYR A 111 12.89 -10.08 -3.55
N GLN A 112 13.42 -10.44 -4.72
CA GLN A 112 14.77 -11.03 -4.81
C GLN A 112 15.87 -10.05 -4.38
N ALA A 113 15.71 -8.75 -4.66
CA ALA A 113 16.66 -7.73 -4.21
C ALA A 113 16.61 -7.56 -2.67
N ALA A 114 15.41 -7.54 -2.09
CA ALA A 114 15.21 -7.48 -0.65
C ALA A 114 15.80 -8.69 0.09
N LEU A 115 15.63 -9.91 -0.45
CA LEU A 115 16.24 -11.11 0.13
C LEU A 115 17.79 -11.04 0.15
N ARG A 116 18.40 -10.51 -0.91
CA ARG A 116 19.86 -10.32 -0.96
C ARG A 116 20.32 -9.31 0.07
N GLU A 117 19.63 -8.19 0.21
CA GLU A 117 19.98 -7.17 1.19
C GLU A 117 19.74 -7.63 2.64
N ALA A 118 18.66 -8.38 2.88
CA ALA A 118 18.33 -8.94 4.19
C ALA A 118 19.28 -10.07 4.62
N SER A 119 20.10 -10.63 3.71
CA SER A 119 20.97 -11.80 3.96
C SER A 119 21.98 -11.63 5.09
N ILE A 120 22.19 -10.39 5.58
CA ILE A 120 22.98 -10.11 6.77
C ILE A 120 22.38 -10.72 8.06
N SER A 121 21.09 -11.10 8.04
CA SER A 121 20.39 -11.70 9.18
C SER A 121 19.36 -12.72 8.72
N THR A 122 19.47 -13.96 9.21
CA THR A 122 18.46 -15.00 8.98
C THR A 122 17.07 -14.52 9.42
N GLN A 123 16.98 -13.79 10.52
CA GLN A 123 15.71 -13.26 11.01
C GLN A 123 15.11 -12.20 10.06
N ALA A 124 15.95 -11.37 9.42
CA ALA A 124 15.49 -10.42 8.42
C ALA A 124 15.01 -11.14 7.15
N VAL A 125 15.72 -12.18 6.70
CA VAL A 125 15.31 -13.02 5.56
C VAL A 125 13.94 -13.67 5.82
N GLU A 126 13.75 -14.28 6.99
CA GLU A 126 12.46 -14.88 7.37
C GLU A 126 11.36 -13.82 7.47
N GLY A 127 11.65 -12.62 7.97
CA GLY A 127 10.71 -11.51 7.97
C GLY A 127 10.26 -11.12 6.57
N VAL A 128 11.19 -11.02 5.61
CA VAL A 128 10.89 -10.73 4.20
C VAL A 128 10.06 -11.85 3.55
N ARG A 129 10.36 -13.12 3.83
CA ARG A 129 9.55 -14.27 3.35
C ARG A 129 8.13 -14.24 3.91
N SER A 130 8.00 -14.03 5.22
CA SER A 130 6.70 -13.95 5.88
C SER A 130 5.86 -12.76 5.37
N LEU A 131 6.50 -11.63 5.05
CA LEU A 131 5.82 -10.50 4.42
C LEU A 131 5.32 -10.85 3.01
N GLN A 132 6.12 -11.58 2.23
CA GLN A 132 5.73 -12.04 0.89
C GLN A 132 4.52 -12.98 0.94
N GLU A 133 4.52 -13.94 1.86
CA GLU A 133 3.41 -14.87 2.06
C GLU A 133 2.13 -14.13 2.47
N PHE A 134 2.25 -13.20 3.42
CA PHE A 134 1.13 -12.39 3.87
C PHE A 134 0.57 -11.51 2.75
N TRP A 135 1.42 -10.93 1.90
CA TRP A 135 1.00 -10.16 0.74
C TRP A 135 0.25 -11.01 -0.30
N LEU A 136 0.73 -12.23 -0.58
CA LEU A 136 0.04 -13.18 -1.47
C LEU A 136 -1.34 -13.56 -0.93
N ASP A 137 -1.43 -13.87 0.36
CA ASP A 137 -2.69 -14.19 1.03
C ASP A 137 -3.66 -13.00 1.01
N ALA A 138 -3.18 -11.78 1.28
CA ALA A 138 -3.98 -10.57 1.22
C ALA A 138 -4.57 -10.32 -0.18
N LEU A 139 -3.81 -10.59 -1.25
CA LEU A 139 -4.28 -10.47 -2.64
C LEU A 139 -5.41 -11.47 -2.94
N VAL A 140 -5.28 -12.73 -2.53
CA VAL A 140 -6.34 -13.74 -2.71
C VAL A 140 -7.61 -13.33 -1.96
N LYS A 141 -7.44 -12.72 -0.78
CA LYS A 141 -8.53 -12.22 0.05
C LYS A 141 -9.16 -10.92 -0.48
N LEU A 142 -8.78 -10.38 -1.65
CA LEU A 142 -9.54 -9.27 -2.24
C LEU A 142 -10.94 -9.66 -2.72
N LYS A 143 -11.17 -10.96 -2.97
CA LYS A 143 -12.48 -11.49 -3.36
C LYS A 143 -13.54 -11.25 -2.27
N TRP A 144 -14.76 -11.01 -2.73
CA TRP A 144 -15.94 -10.97 -1.88
C TRP A 144 -16.20 -12.37 -1.28
N LYS A 145 -16.62 -12.40 -0.02
CA LYS A 145 -17.02 -13.61 0.68
C LYS A 145 -18.55 -13.65 0.77
N PRO A 146 -19.18 -14.76 0.35
CA PRO A 146 -20.62 -14.91 0.49
C PRO A 146 -21.06 -14.68 1.95
N GLY A 147 -22.08 -13.84 2.12
CA GLY A 147 -22.68 -13.54 3.42
C GLY A 147 -21.94 -12.50 4.27
N GLU A 148 -20.82 -11.93 3.81
CA GLU A 148 -20.24 -10.75 4.47
C GLU A 148 -21.05 -9.49 4.13
N SER A 149 -20.93 -8.46 4.94
CA SER A 149 -21.48 -7.12 4.69
C SER A 149 -20.48 -6.20 3.99
N ASP A 150 -20.97 -5.11 3.40
CA ASP A 150 -20.13 -4.06 2.78
C ASP A 150 -19.06 -3.52 3.77
N ASP A 151 -19.46 -3.26 5.01
CA ASP A 151 -18.56 -2.78 6.06
C ASP A 151 -17.50 -3.83 6.44
N GLU A 152 -17.90 -5.10 6.60
CA GLU A 152 -16.97 -6.20 6.88
C GLU A 152 -15.97 -6.38 5.75
N TYR A 153 -16.41 -6.32 4.49
CA TYR A 153 -15.53 -6.39 3.33
C TYR A 153 -14.53 -5.24 3.33
N LYS A 154 -15.03 -3.99 3.43
CA LYS A 154 -14.18 -2.79 3.38
C LYS A 154 -13.14 -2.79 4.49
N ALA A 155 -13.53 -3.17 5.71
CA ALA A 155 -12.62 -3.33 6.83
C ALA A 155 -11.57 -4.42 6.55
N ARG A 156 -12.01 -5.58 6.06
CA ARG A 156 -11.14 -6.73 5.78
C ARG A 156 -10.10 -6.46 4.69
N VAL A 157 -10.45 -5.75 3.62
CA VAL A 157 -9.52 -5.40 2.54
C VAL A 157 -8.72 -4.12 2.83
N ALA A 158 -9.02 -3.38 3.90
CA ALA A 158 -8.21 -2.26 4.36
C ALA A 158 -7.17 -2.69 5.41
N LYS A 159 -7.51 -3.65 6.27
CA LYS A 159 -6.62 -4.15 7.34
C LYS A 159 -5.19 -4.48 6.89
N PRO A 160 -4.94 -5.08 5.72
CA PRO A 160 -3.58 -5.42 5.30
C PRO A 160 -2.62 -4.23 5.27
N TYR A 161 -3.09 -2.99 5.08
CA TYR A 161 -2.22 -1.81 5.09
C TYR A 161 -1.50 -1.61 6.43
N ASP A 162 -2.22 -1.77 7.55
CA ASP A 162 -1.64 -1.66 8.88
C ASP A 162 -0.69 -2.83 9.16
N ASP A 163 -1.10 -4.04 8.80
CA ASP A 163 -0.30 -5.26 8.98
C ASP A 163 1.00 -5.22 8.14
N PHE A 164 0.96 -4.67 6.93
CA PHE A 164 2.16 -4.44 6.11
C PHE A 164 3.12 -3.48 6.82
N ARG A 165 2.62 -2.35 7.33
CA ARG A 165 3.45 -1.35 8.04
C ARG A 165 4.13 -1.98 9.26
N VAL A 166 3.37 -2.68 10.11
CA VAL A 166 3.91 -3.35 11.30
C VAL A 166 5.01 -4.36 10.94
N ARG A 167 4.80 -5.18 9.91
CA ARG A 167 5.80 -6.18 9.47
C ARG A 167 7.04 -5.51 8.88
N ILE A 168 6.86 -4.49 8.04
CA ILE A 168 7.95 -3.71 7.43
C ILE A 168 8.81 -3.06 8.51
N ASP A 169 8.19 -2.43 9.52
CA ASP A 169 8.90 -1.78 10.61
C ASP A 169 9.70 -2.79 11.45
N GLY A 170 9.14 -3.99 11.68
CA GLY A 170 9.84 -5.09 12.32
C GLY A 170 11.11 -5.51 11.56
N ILE A 171 11.01 -5.68 10.24
CA ILE A 171 12.16 -6.06 9.39
C ILE A 171 13.22 -4.94 9.38
N ARG A 172 12.80 -3.67 9.22
CA ARG A 172 13.70 -2.51 9.27
C ARG A 172 14.47 -2.46 10.59
N LYS A 173 13.78 -2.69 11.72
CA LYS A 173 14.40 -2.71 13.04
C LYS A 173 15.46 -3.82 13.17
N ILE A 174 15.16 -5.04 12.72
CA ILE A 174 16.13 -6.15 12.73
C ILE A 174 17.38 -5.79 11.91
N VAL A 175 17.18 -5.25 10.70
CA VAL A 175 18.29 -4.88 9.81
C VAL A 175 19.14 -3.77 10.41
N SER A 176 18.53 -2.74 11.05
CA SER A 176 19.27 -1.68 11.73
C SER A 176 20.14 -2.21 12.87
N ILE A 177 19.54 -3.02 13.76
CA ILE A 177 20.24 -3.62 14.91
C ILE A 177 21.42 -4.47 14.45
N VAL A 178 21.24 -5.28 13.40
CA VAL A 178 22.32 -6.12 12.88
C VAL A 178 23.43 -5.25 12.30
N LYS A 179 23.10 -4.24 11.49
CA LYS A 179 24.09 -3.33 10.88
C LYS A 179 24.90 -2.57 11.94
N GLU A 180 24.27 -2.12 13.02
CA GLU A 180 24.93 -1.40 14.12
C GLU A 180 25.86 -2.30 14.94
N ASN A 181 25.54 -3.59 15.07
CA ASN A 181 26.29 -4.54 15.90
C ASN A 181 27.33 -5.37 15.13
N THR A 182 27.36 -5.30 13.80
CA THR A 182 28.38 -5.95 12.98
C THR A 182 29.50 -4.99 12.60
N THR A 183 30.70 -5.18 13.18
CA THR A 183 31.94 -4.54 12.69
C THR A 183 32.24 -5.05 11.27
N PRO A 184 32.59 -4.18 10.29
CA PRO A 184 32.97 -4.66 8.97
C PRO A 184 34.14 -5.65 9.06
N PRO A 185 34.13 -6.78 8.33
CA PRO A 185 35.27 -7.67 8.31
C PRO A 185 36.50 -6.90 7.80
N GLN A 186 37.54 -6.82 8.63
CA GLN A 186 38.83 -6.29 8.20
C GLN A 186 39.31 -7.13 7.01
N LYS A 187 39.50 -6.47 5.87
CA LYS A 187 40.07 -7.09 4.68
C LYS A 187 41.44 -7.65 5.10
N PRO A 188 41.72 -8.96 4.94
CA PRO A 188 43.03 -9.48 5.29
C PRO A 188 44.07 -8.73 4.45
N GLU A 189 44.99 -8.06 5.14
CA GLU A 189 46.08 -7.34 4.52
C GLU A 189 46.87 -8.33 3.67
N ARG A 190 46.82 -8.14 2.34
CA ARG A 190 47.46 -9.03 1.38
C ARG A 190 48.97 -8.86 1.55
N ASP A 191 49.57 -9.79 2.28
CA ASP A 191 50.99 -9.80 2.61
C ASP A 191 51.82 -9.69 1.32
N LYS A 192 52.42 -8.52 1.09
CA LYS A 192 53.13 -8.17 -0.17
C LYS A 192 54.44 -8.96 -0.36
N LYS A 193 54.74 -9.91 0.51
CA LYS A 193 56.02 -10.64 0.55
C LYS A 193 56.14 -11.77 -0.47
N GLN A 194 55.05 -12.23 -1.09
CA GLN A 194 55.08 -13.34 -2.05
C GLN A 194 55.56 -12.96 -3.48
N ARG A 195 55.79 -11.67 -3.78
CA ARG A 195 56.09 -11.19 -5.15
C ARG A 195 57.57 -11.01 -5.50
N ARG A 196 58.52 -11.40 -4.64
CA ARG A 196 59.97 -11.23 -4.86
C ARG A 196 60.77 -12.54 -4.90
N ARG A 197 60.16 -13.64 -5.33
CA ARG A 197 60.88 -14.87 -5.69
C ARG A 197 60.34 -15.41 -7.01
N ILE A 198 60.71 -14.76 -8.10
CA ILE A 198 60.88 -15.36 -9.43
C ILE A 198 62.17 -14.78 -9.97
#